data_AF-A0A942BQR8-F1
#
_entry.id   AF-A0A942BQR8-F1
#
_cell.length_a   1.000
_cell.length_b   1.000
_cell.length_c   1.000
_cell.angle_alpha   90.00
_cell.angle_beta   90.00
_cell.angle_gamma   90.00
#
_symmetry.space_group_name_H-M   'P 1'
#
loop_
_entity.id
_entity.type
_entity.pdbx_description
1 polymer ?
#
loop_
_entity_poly.entity_id
_entity_poly.type
_entity_poly.pdbx_seq_one_letter_code
_entity_poly.pdbx_strand_id
1 'polypeptide(L)'
;MAMDASWDNSGLPPQKKGMPLWAKLLAGCGIVMVLLIGSCVGLGVWGFKKGKAVFQAQGSTAWTKLAAYEKQLETDEGVSELYRANPGLAHAYPTEADFLAAAQSWRPKLAPLPAQMPELLQAMKDRSFSLNVRTVNHVTTRSVGVRMGEGAFLSATWENESLVDLEVTDGPMPTPSNP
;
A
#
# COMPACT_ATOMS: atom_id res chain seq x y z
N MET A 1 -24.04 78.40 -53.85
CA MET A 1 -24.46 77.50 -52.76
C MET A 1 -23.36 76.45 -52.60
N ALA A 2 -22.40 76.71 -51.71
CA ALA A 2 -21.39 75.72 -51.34
C ALA A 2 -21.98 74.85 -50.22
N MET A 3 -21.90 73.53 -50.37
CA MET A 3 -22.33 72.54 -49.38
C MET A 3 -21.20 72.33 -48.38
N ASP A 4 -21.40 72.75 -47.13
CA ASP A 4 -20.54 72.35 -46.00
C ASP A 4 -20.99 70.97 -45.52
N ALA A 5 -20.39 69.91 -46.08
CA ALA A 5 -20.53 68.57 -45.55
C ALA A 5 -19.63 68.44 -44.32
N SER A 6 -20.22 68.55 -43.12
CA SER A 6 -19.56 68.29 -41.84
C SER A 6 -19.22 66.80 -41.71
N TRP A 7 -18.09 66.39 -42.25
CA TRP A 7 -17.42 65.12 -41.99
C TRP A 7 -16.35 65.30 -40.90
N ASP A 8 -16.74 65.86 -39.75
CA ASP A 8 -15.91 65.78 -38.54
C ASP A 8 -16.11 64.39 -37.93
N ASN A 9 -15.50 63.41 -38.58
CA ASN A 9 -15.29 62.10 -37.99
C ASN A 9 -13.91 62.17 -37.32
N SER A 10 -13.89 62.72 -36.11
CA SER A 10 -12.72 62.83 -35.25
C SER A 10 -12.16 61.43 -35.05
N GLY A 11 -11.17 61.10 -35.90
CA GLY A 11 -10.58 59.78 -36.01
C GLY A 11 -9.79 59.45 -34.76
N LEU A 12 -10.42 58.77 -33.82
CA LEU A 12 -9.73 57.95 -32.83
C LEU A 12 -10.49 56.63 -32.71
N PRO A 13 -9.93 55.49 -33.16
CA PRO A 13 -10.51 54.20 -32.82
C PRO A 13 -10.52 54.06 -31.29
N PRO A 14 -11.52 53.39 -30.68
CA PRO A 14 -11.53 53.20 -29.24
C PRO A 14 -10.24 52.48 -28.86
N GLN A 15 -9.35 53.15 -28.14
CA GLN A 15 -8.17 52.51 -27.55
C GLN A 15 -8.70 51.52 -26.51
N LYS A 16 -8.91 50.26 -26.92
CA LYS A 16 -9.04 49.16 -25.99
C LYS A 16 -7.75 49.18 -25.18
N LYS A 17 -7.85 49.56 -23.91
CA LYS A 17 -6.76 49.57 -22.93
C LYS A 17 -6.19 48.15 -22.87
N GLY A 18 -5.20 47.90 -23.72
CA GLY A 18 -4.61 46.60 -23.92
C GLY A 18 -4.00 46.16 -22.61
N MET A 19 -4.53 45.08 -22.04
CA MET A 19 -4.01 44.51 -20.80
C MET A 19 -2.49 44.30 -20.97
N PRO A 20 -1.66 44.83 -20.05
CA PRO A 20 -0.21 44.85 -20.23
C PRO A 20 0.31 43.43 -20.43
N LEU A 21 1.28 43.25 -21.32
CA LEU A 21 1.87 41.95 -21.68
C LEU A 21 2.30 41.14 -20.43
N TRP A 22 2.78 41.80 -19.39
CA TRP A 22 3.14 41.19 -18.10
C TRP A 22 1.95 40.59 -17.32
N ALA A 23 0.77 41.22 -17.38
CA ALA A 23 -0.43 40.68 -16.74
C ALA A 23 -0.95 39.42 -17.46
N LYS A 24 -0.77 39.34 -18.79
CA LYS A 24 -1.06 38.12 -19.56
C LYS A 24 -0.05 37.00 -19.25
N LEU A 25 1.23 37.34 -19.09
CA LEU A 25 2.27 36.37 -18.71
C LEU A 25 2.04 35.81 -17.30
N LEU A 26 1.71 36.65 -16.32
CA LEU A 26 1.41 36.21 -14.95
C LEU A 26 0.13 35.38 -14.87
N ALA A 27 -0.93 35.78 -15.57
CA ALA A 27 -2.17 35.01 -15.65
C ALA A 27 -1.94 33.64 -16.30
N GLY A 28 -1.16 33.58 -17.39
CA GLY A 28 -0.80 32.32 -18.05
C GLY A 28 0.06 31.40 -17.18
N CYS A 29 1.08 31.94 -16.52
CA CYS A 29 2.00 31.16 -15.68
C CYS A 29 1.31 30.64 -14.40
N GLY A 30 0.40 31.44 -13.82
CA GLY A 30 -0.43 31.02 -12.68
C GLY A 30 -1.37 29.86 -13.02
N ILE A 31 -2.01 29.89 -14.20
CA ILE A 31 -2.88 28.80 -14.66
C ILE A 31 -2.09 27.52 -14.90
N VAL A 32 -0.90 27.61 -15.50
CA VAL A 32 -0.02 26.45 -15.71
C VAL A 32 0.41 25.84 -14.37
N MET A 33 0.81 26.65 -13.39
CA MET A 33 1.15 26.17 -12.03
C MET A 33 -0.04 25.47 -11.35
N VAL A 34 -1.24 26.05 -11.44
CA VAL A 34 -2.45 25.46 -10.84
C VAL A 34 -2.82 24.13 -11.51
N LEU A 35 -2.70 24.03 -12.84
CA LEU A 35 -2.94 22.78 -13.56
C LEU A 35 -1.88 21.72 -13.21
N LEU A 36 -0.63 22.11 -13.04
CA LEU A 36 0.46 21.20 -12.70
C LEU A 36 0.31 20.68 -11.27
N ILE A 37 -0.01 21.54 -10.30
CA ILE A 37 -0.32 21.16 -8.93
C ILE A 37 -1.60 20.31 -8.88
N GLY A 38 -2.67 20.72 -9.55
CA GLY A 38 -3.92 19.98 -9.62
C GLY A 38 -3.76 18.59 -10.26
N SER A 39 -2.92 18.49 -11.29
CA SER A 39 -2.51 17.23 -11.92
C SER A 39 -1.77 16.32 -10.93
N CYS A 40 -0.74 16.83 -10.25
CA CYS A 40 0.03 16.06 -9.27
C CYS A 40 -0.85 15.58 -8.10
N VAL A 41 -1.71 16.45 -7.58
CA VAL A 41 -2.65 16.10 -6.49
C VAL A 41 -3.69 15.09 -6.98
N GLY A 42 -4.25 15.27 -8.19
CA GLY A 42 -5.21 14.36 -8.78
C GLY A 42 -4.64 12.96 -9.01
N LEU A 43 -3.41 12.88 -9.55
CA LEU A 43 -2.68 11.62 -9.72
C LEU A 43 -2.35 10.97 -8.37
N GLY A 44 -1.96 11.76 -7.36
CA GLY A 44 -1.71 11.28 -6.01
C GLY A 44 -2.95 10.68 -5.34
N VAL A 45 -4.10 11.37 -5.42
CA VAL A 45 -5.38 10.89 -4.88
C VAL A 45 -5.85 9.63 -5.62
N TRP A 46 -5.72 9.59 -6.94
CA TRP A 46 -6.09 8.42 -7.74
C TRP A 46 -5.20 7.22 -7.42
N GLY A 47 -3.88 7.42 -7.34
CA GLY A 47 -2.92 6.40 -6.94
C GLY A 47 -3.18 5.87 -5.52
N PHE A 48 -3.47 6.76 -4.57
CA PHE A 48 -3.83 6.39 -3.20
C PHE A 48 -5.13 5.59 -3.14
N LYS A 49 -6.18 5.98 -3.88
CA LYS A 49 -7.45 5.23 -3.93
C LYS A 49 -7.26 3.82 -4.49
N LYS A 50 -6.51 3.68 -5.58
CA LYS A 50 -6.19 2.35 -6.14
C LYS A 50 -5.33 1.53 -5.19
N GLY A 51 -4.32 2.15 -4.57
CA GLY A 51 -3.48 1.52 -3.56
C GLY A 51 -4.29 1.01 -2.37
N LYS A 52 -5.21 1.82 -1.82
CA LYS A 52 -6.12 1.42 -0.74
C LYS A 52 -6.99 0.24 -1.16
N ALA A 53 -7.55 0.25 -2.38
CA ALA A 53 -8.39 -0.84 -2.86
C ALA A 53 -7.63 -2.17 -3.01
N VAL A 54 -6.42 -2.13 -3.58
CA VAL A 54 -5.56 -3.32 -3.73
C VAL A 54 -5.10 -3.84 -2.37
N PHE A 55 -4.66 -2.94 -1.49
CA PHE A 55 -4.29 -3.28 -0.12
C PHE A 55 -5.46 -3.92 0.63
N GLN A 56 -6.66 -3.39 0.50
CA GLN A 56 -7.84 -3.92 1.17
C GLN A 56 -8.25 -5.30 0.62
N ALA A 57 -8.23 -5.47 -0.69
CA ALA A 57 -8.56 -6.75 -1.33
C ALA A 57 -7.54 -7.86 -1.00
N GLN A 58 -6.25 -7.58 -1.16
CA GLN A 58 -5.20 -8.57 -0.92
C GLN A 58 -4.94 -8.77 0.58
N GLY A 59 -4.95 -7.68 1.34
CA GLY A 59 -4.76 -7.67 2.78
C GLY A 59 -5.87 -8.43 3.50
N SER A 60 -7.15 -8.23 3.13
CA SER A 60 -8.25 -8.99 3.76
C SER A 60 -8.13 -10.50 3.56
N THR A 61 -7.79 -10.94 2.35
CA THR A 61 -7.59 -12.37 2.06
C THR A 61 -6.43 -12.95 2.86
N ALA A 62 -5.30 -12.22 2.93
CA ALA A 62 -4.15 -12.64 3.72
C ALA A 62 -4.43 -12.60 5.24
N TRP A 63 -5.21 -11.62 5.69
CA TRP A 63 -5.63 -11.46 7.08
C TRP A 63 -6.45 -12.65 7.56
N THR A 64 -7.41 -13.10 6.75
CA THR A 64 -8.20 -14.31 7.06
C THR A 64 -7.32 -15.55 7.17
N LYS A 65 -6.32 -15.70 6.29
CA LYS A 65 -5.35 -16.82 6.38
C LYS A 65 -4.50 -16.73 7.64
N LEU A 66 -3.97 -15.54 7.96
CA LEU A 66 -3.17 -15.32 9.18
C LEU A 66 -3.96 -15.61 10.46
N ALA A 67 -5.21 -15.15 10.54
CA ALA A 67 -6.07 -15.45 11.69
C ALA A 67 -6.34 -16.95 11.84
N ALA A 68 -6.47 -17.68 10.72
CA ALA A 68 -6.59 -19.13 10.78
C ALA A 68 -5.28 -19.80 11.25
N TYR A 69 -4.13 -19.32 10.78
CA TYR A 69 -2.82 -19.85 11.19
C TYR A 69 -2.52 -19.57 12.65
N GLU A 70 -2.78 -18.36 13.15
CA GLU A 70 -2.61 -18.02 14.56
C GLU A 70 -3.41 -18.96 15.45
N LYS A 71 -4.69 -19.19 15.14
CA LYS A 71 -5.52 -20.17 15.86
C LYS A 71 -4.97 -21.60 15.79
N GLN A 72 -4.40 -22.01 14.65
CA GLN A 72 -3.77 -23.33 14.52
C GLN A 72 -2.47 -23.44 15.32
N LEU A 73 -1.72 -22.34 15.46
CA LEU A 73 -0.47 -22.30 16.23
C LEU A 73 -0.69 -22.44 17.75
N GLU A 74 -1.90 -22.18 18.24
CA GLU A 74 -2.25 -22.33 19.66
C GLU A 74 -2.16 -23.78 20.17
N THR A 75 -2.36 -24.77 19.30
CA THR A 75 -2.39 -26.21 19.67
C THR A 75 -1.35 -27.01 18.90
N ASP A 76 -0.87 -28.12 19.47
CA ASP A 76 0.09 -28.99 18.79
C ASP A 76 -0.55 -29.69 17.57
N GLU A 77 -1.84 -30.03 17.68
CA GLU A 77 -2.62 -30.63 16.60
C GLU A 77 -2.80 -29.67 15.43
N GLY A 78 -3.09 -28.40 15.70
CA GLY A 78 -3.27 -27.38 14.66
C GLY A 78 -1.97 -27.10 13.91
N VAL A 79 -0.84 -27.04 14.61
CA VAL A 79 0.50 -26.89 14.02
C VAL A 79 0.83 -28.08 13.11
N SER A 80 0.55 -29.29 13.57
CA SER A 80 0.79 -30.52 12.82
C SER A 80 -0.07 -30.58 11.54
N GLU A 81 -1.35 -30.22 11.64
CA GLU A 81 -2.26 -30.12 10.49
C GLU A 81 -1.79 -29.05 9.50
N LEU A 82 -1.37 -27.88 10.00
CA LEU A 82 -0.85 -26.79 9.19
C LEU A 82 0.39 -27.20 8.39
N TYR A 83 1.32 -27.92 9.01
CA TYR A 83 2.51 -28.44 8.33
C TYR A 83 2.15 -29.41 7.21
N ARG A 84 1.27 -30.38 7.48
CA ARG A 84 0.85 -31.38 6.50
C ARG A 84 0.04 -30.79 5.34
N ALA A 85 -0.74 -29.75 5.61
CA ALA A 85 -1.51 -29.04 4.59
C ALA A 85 -0.63 -28.18 3.67
N ASN A 86 0.59 -27.82 4.10
CA ASN A 86 1.47 -26.90 3.38
C ASN A 86 2.87 -27.51 3.18
N PRO A 87 3.08 -28.33 2.14
CA PRO A 87 4.38 -28.95 1.88
C PRO A 87 5.50 -27.93 1.59
N GLY A 88 5.15 -26.68 1.24
CA GLY A 88 6.12 -25.60 1.05
C GLY A 88 6.87 -25.22 2.33
N LEU A 89 6.27 -25.42 3.51
CA LEU A 89 6.93 -25.17 4.80
C LEU A 89 8.16 -26.04 5.02
N ALA A 90 8.29 -27.17 4.31
CA ALA A 90 9.47 -28.02 4.35
C ALA A 90 10.77 -27.30 3.94
N HIS A 91 10.66 -26.17 3.23
CA HIS A 91 11.81 -25.34 2.87
C HIS A 91 12.43 -24.64 4.09
N ALA A 92 11.60 -24.09 4.97
CA ALA A 92 12.03 -23.40 6.20
C ALA A 92 12.15 -24.36 7.39
N TYR A 93 11.31 -25.39 7.44
CA TYR A 93 11.22 -26.37 8.53
C TYR A 93 11.33 -27.79 7.97
N PRO A 94 12.53 -28.40 7.93
CA PRO A 94 12.77 -29.67 7.25
C PRO A 94 11.89 -30.83 7.72
N THR A 95 11.44 -30.79 8.98
CA THR A 95 10.53 -31.79 9.55
C THR A 95 9.35 -31.17 10.29
N GLU A 96 8.28 -31.95 10.45
CA GLU A 96 7.11 -31.57 11.27
C GLU A 96 7.51 -31.27 12.72
N ALA A 97 8.49 -32.01 13.25
CA ALA A 97 9.02 -31.80 14.60
C ALA A 97 9.75 -30.46 14.75
N ASP A 98 10.50 -30.03 13.73
CA ASP A 98 11.19 -28.73 13.73
C ASP A 98 10.18 -27.58 13.74
N PHE A 99 9.11 -27.71 12.95
CA PHE A 99 8.04 -26.72 12.92
C PHE A 99 7.27 -26.68 14.24
N LEU A 100 6.99 -27.84 14.84
CA LEU A 100 6.33 -27.92 16.15
C LEU A 100 7.16 -27.27 17.26
N ALA A 101 8.47 -27.54 17.29
CA ALA A 101 9.39 -26.92 18.24
C ALA A 101 9.45 -25.38 18.06
N ALA A 102 9.47 -24.92 16.81
CA ALA A 102 9.44 -23.49 16.50
C ALA A 102 8.12 -22.86 16.97
N ALA A 103 6.97 -23.47 16.65
CA ALA A 103 5.65 -23.01 17.07
C ALA A 103 5.50 -22.92 18.59
N GLN A 104 6.02 -23.91 19.34
CA GLN A 104 6.03 -23.89 20.80
C GLN A 104 6.79 -22.68 21.36
N SER A 105 7.90 -22.28 20.73
CA SER A 105 8.64 -21.07 21.12
C SER A 105 7.90 -19.76 20.83
N TRP A 106 6.95 -19.79 19.88
CA TRP A 106 6.16 -18.63 19.47
C TRP A 106 4.91 -18.41 20.31
N ARG A 107 4.29 -19.48 20.84
CA ARG A 107 3.06 -19.41 21.66
C ARG A 107 3.04 -18.33 22.74
N PRO A 108 4.07 -18.16 23.59
CA PRO A 108 4.05 -17.11 24.60
C PRO A 108 4.07 -15.68 24.01
N LYS A 109 4.41 -15.54 22.72
CA LYS A 109 4.51 -14.27 21.98
C LYS A 109 3.28 -14.03 21.09
N LEU A 110 2.48 -15.06 20.85
CA LEU A 110 1.24 -14.95 20.10
C LEU A 110 0.22 -14.18 20.95
N ALA A 111 0.04 -12.92 20.60
CA ALA A 111 -1.08 -12.12 21.08
C ALA A 111 -2.26 -12.27 20.11
N PRO A 112 -3.51 -12.23 20.59
CA PRO A 112 -4.67 -12.36 19.71
C PRO A 112 -4.63 -11.31 18.58
N LEU A 113 -4.77 -11.79 17.35
CA LEU A 113 -4.88 -10.91 16.18
C LEU A 113 -6.13 -10.01 16.32
N PRO A 114 -6.04 -8.72 15.96
CA PRO A 114 -7.23 -7.87 15.98
C PRO A 114 -8.28 -8.42 15.02
N ALA A 115 -9.55 -8.37 15.43
CA ALA A 115 -10.67 -8.92 14.65
C ALA A 115 -10.80 -8.30 13.25
N GLN A 116 -10.26 -7.11 13.05
CA GLN A 116 -10.28 -6.38 11.78
C GLN A 116 -8.86 -6.02 11.36
N MET A 117 -8.59 -6.17 10.07
CA MET A 117 -7.34 -5.68 9.47
C MET A 117 -7.24 -4.16 9.66
N PRO A 118 -6.08 -3.62 10.07
CA PRO A 118 -5.89 -2.18 10.16
C PRO A 118 -6.09 -1.50 8.81
N GLU A 119 -6.66 -0.29 8.82
CA GLU A 119 -6.74 0.52 7.61
C GLU A 119 -5.34 0.85 7.09
N LEU A 120 -5.17 0.96 5.76
CA LEU A 120 -3.87 1.25 5.13
C LEU A 120 -3.11 2.42 5.79
N LEU A 121 -3.79 3.53 6.09
CA LEU A 121 -3.15 4.68 6.75
C LEU A 121 -2.67 4.37 8.16
N GLN A 122 -3.47 3.61 8.92
CA GLN A 122 -3.14 3.22 10.28
C GLN A 122 -2.00 2.19 10.28
N ALA A 123 -2.06 1.20 9.39
CA ALA A 123 -1.00 0.22 9.15
C ALA A 123 0.35 0.89 8.83
N MET A 124 0.36 1.91 7.94
CA MET A 124 1.56 2.67 7.61
C MET A 124 2.08 3.51 8.78
N LYS A 125 1.18 4.14 9.54
CA LYS A 125 1.54 5.00 10.68
C LYS A 125 2.15 4.19 11.83
N ASP A 126 1.50 3.10 12.20
CA ASP A 126 1.86 2.29 13.36
C ASP A 126 2.88 1.20 13.01
N ARG A 127 3.18 1.04 11.71
CA ARG A 127 4.01 -0.04 11.15
C ARG A 127 3.58 -1.41 11.67
N SER A 128 2.27 -1.56 11.86
CA SER A 128 1.64 -2.73 12.48
C SER A 128 1.34 -3.83 11.47
N PHE A 129 1.39 -3.52 10.18
CA PHE A 129 1.11 -4.47 9.11
C PHE A 129 1.96 -4.16 7.89
N SER A 130 2.51 -5.21 7.28
CA SER A 130 3.17 -5.17 5.98
C SER A 130 2.54 -6.16 5.04
N LEU A 131 2.37 -5.74 3.80
CA LEU A 131 2.00 -6.59 2.69
C LEU A 131 2.96 -6.29 1.56
N ASN A 132 3.74 -7.31 1.19
CA ASN A 132 4.61 -7.26 0.04
C ASN A 132 4.12 -8.30 -0.97
N VAL A 133 3.94 -7.89 -2.23
CA VAL A 133 3.65 -8.79 -3.33
C VAL A 133 4.65 -8.51 -4.43
N ARG A 134 5.41 -9.55 -4.78
CA ARG A 134 6.46 -9.49 -5.78
C ARG A 134 6.24 -10.62 -6.77
N THR A 135 6.27 -10.30 -8.07
CA THR A 135 6.25 -11.30 -9.13
C THR A 135 7.57 -11.25 -9.88
N VAL A 136 8.35 -12.32 -9.86
CA VAL A 136 9.61 -12.47 -10.59
C VAL A 136 9.59 -13.81 -11.31
N ASN A 137 9.95 -13.84 -12.60
CA ASN A 137 10.03 -15.08 -13.39
C ASN A 137 8.77 -15.96 -13.28
N HIS A 138 7.58 -15.34 -13.33
CA HIS A 138 6.27 -16.00 -13.16
C HIS A 138 5.97 -16.59 -11.77
N VAL A 139 6.89 -16.46 -10.81
CA VAL A 139 6.66 -16.80 -9.41
C VAL A 139 6.12 -15.57 -8.69
N THR A 140 4.94 -15.70 -8.08
CA THR A 140 4.36 -14.65 -7.24
C THR A 140 4.62 -14.97 -5.77
N THR A 141 5.52 -14.21 -5.16
CA THR A 141 5.79 -14.24 -3.73
C THR A 141 4.94 -13.17 -3.05
N ARG A 142 4.19 -13.59 -2.03
CA ARG A 142 3.42 -12.71 -1.14
C ARG A 142 3.98 -12.88 0.26
N SER A 143 4.38 -11.80 0.90
CA SER A 143 4.79 -11.81 2.30
C SER A 143 3.91 -10.86 3.07
N VAL A 144 3.39 -11.32 4.21
CA VAL A 144 2.58 -10.51 5.11
C VAL A 144 3.13 -10.61 6.50
N GLY A 145 3.40 -9.45 7.10
CA GLY A 145 3.82 -9.33 8.49
C GLY A 145 2.79 -8.57 9.29
N VAL A 146 2.52 -9.01 10.51
CA VAL A 146 1.64 -8.32 11.45
C VAL A 146 2.30 -8.24 12.81
N ARG A 147 2.25 -7.05 13.40
CA ARG A 147 2.77 -6.80 14.73
C ARG A 147 1.78 -7.34 15.77
N MET A 148 2.30 -8.17 16.65
CA MET A 148 1.61 -8.84 17.74
C MET A 148 2.08 -8.22 19.07
N GLY A 149 1.13 -7.91 19.95
CA GLY A 149 1.36 -7.56 21.37
C GLY A 149 2.64 -6.79 21.68
N GLU A 150 3.51 -7.38 22.51
CA GLU A 150 4.75 -6.82 23.05
C GLU A 150 5.87 -6.55 22.02
N GLY A 151 5.57 -6.59 20.72
CA GLY A 151 6.53 -6.29 19.66
C GLY A 151 7.05 -7.52 18.91
N ALA A 152 6.37 -8.65 19.06
CA ALA A 152 6.57 -9.80 18.17
C ALA A 152 5.95 -9.51 16.79
N PHE A 153 6.47 -10.13 15.75
CA PHE A 153 5.94 -10.05 14.39
C PHE A 153 5.63 -11.45 13.88
N LEU A 154 4.36 -11.72 13.59
CA LEU A 154 3.96 -12.89 12.84
C LEU A 154 4.13 -12.58 11.36
N SER A 155 4.99 -13.32 10.68
CA SER A 155 5.25 -13.21 9.25
C SER A 155 4.85 -14.50 8.56
N ALA A 156 4.15 -14.39 7.44
CA ALA A 156 3.80 -15.50 6.57
C ALA A 156 4.20 -15.16 5.14
N THR A 157 4.90 -16.09 4.48
CA THR A 157 5.28 -15.96 3.07
C THR A 157 4.67 -17.10 2.27
N TRP A 158 4.04 -16.72 1.16
CA TRP A 158 3.47 -17.63 0.19
C TRP A 158 4.17 -17.47 -1.16
N GLU A 159 4.43 -18.58 -1.84
CA GLU A 159 4.85 -18.61 -3.24
C GLU A 159 3.79 -19.33 -4.06
N ASN A 160 3.29 -18.67 -5.11
CA ASN A 160 2.23 -19.22 -5.97
C ASN A 160 1.05 -19.79 -5.17
N GLU A 161 0.65 -19.07 -4.11
CA GLU A 161 -0.41 -19.42 -3.14
C GLU A 161 -0.09 -20.52 -2.13
N SER A 162 1.05 -21.20 -2.25
CA SER A 162 1.53 -22.19 -1.26
C SER A 162 2.27 -21.48 -0.13
N LEU A 163 1.97 -21.81 1.14
CA LEU A 163 2.71 -21.28 2.29
C LEU A 163 4.11 -21.93 2.31
N VAL A 164 5.15 -21.12 2.23
CA VAL A 164 6.56 -21.58 2.20
C VAL A 164 7.30 -21.25 3.48
N ASP A 165 6.83 -20.24 4.20
CA ASP A 165 7.45 -19.80 5.45
C ASP A 165 6.40 -19.16 6.36
N LEU A 166 6.54 -19.40 7.66
CA LEU A 166 5.69 -18.87 8.72
C LEU A 166 6.54 -18.75 9.97
N GLU A 167 6.77 -17.54 10.44
CA GLU A 167 7.66 -17.28 11.58
C GLU A 167 7.06 -16.25 12.53
N VAL A 168 7.45 -16.33 13.80
CA VAL A 168 7.24 -15.26 14.78
C VAL A 168 8.58 -14.76 15.28
N THR A 169 8.92 -13.52 14.94
CA THR A 169 10.19 -12.90 15.30
C THR A 169 10.01 -11.79 16.33
N ASP A 170 10.99 -11.62 17.23
CA ASP A 170 11.04 -10.48 18.13
C ASP A 170 11.76 -9.32 17.45
N GLY A 171 11.22 -8.10 17.56
CA GLY A 171 11.94 -6.89 17.16
C GLY A 171 11.30 -6.15 15.98
N PRO A 172 12.04 -5.24 15.33
CA PRO A 172 11.48 -4.46 14.23
C PRO A 172 11.14 -5.37 13.05
N MET A 173 10.04 -5.06 12.38
CA MET A 173 9.55 -5.75 11.17
C MET A 173 10.72 -6.22 10.29
N PRO A 174 10.85 -7.54 10.02
CA PRO A 174 11.94 -8.04 9.22
C PRO A 174 11.91 -7.32 7.87
N THR A 175 13.04 -6.70 7.51
CA THR A 175 13.21 -6.14 6.17
C THR A 175 13.11 -7.30 5.19
N PRO A 176 12.32 -7.17 4.11
CA PRO A 176 12.17 -8.23 3.13
C PRO A 176 13.57 -8.67 2.68
N SER A 177 13.89 -9.94 2.90
CA SER A 177 15.15 -10.53 2.49
C SER A 177 15.31 -10.29 0.99
N ASN A 178 16.30 -9.46 0.65
CA ASN A 178 16.75 -9.35 -0.73
C ASN A 178 17.57 -10.61 -1.01
N PRO A 179 17.22 -11.43 -2.02
CA PRO A 179 18.13 -12.47 -2.49
C PRO A 179 19.42 -11.86 -3.05
#